data_AF-A0A842NMQ6-F1
#
_entry.id   AF-A0A842NMQ6-F1
#
_cell.length_a   1.000
_cell.length_b   1.000
_cell.length_c   1.000
_cell.angle_alpha   90.00
_cell.angle_beta   90.00
_cell.angle_gamma   90.00
#
_symmetry.space_group_name_H-M   'P 1'
#
loop_
_entity.id
_entity.type
_entity.pdbx_description
1 polymer ?
#
loop_
_entity_poly.entity_id
_entity_poly.type
_entity_poly.pdbx_seq_one_letter_code
_entity_poly.pdbx_strand_id
1 'polypeptide(L)'
;MGRCETIELLRLEGRYLKFIVENHTELNLLEHVERCDECKKEILGAVEKNEPLADYGNLFQKEVEDPIVPQSSDYKNPVNFIDSRIQWRKRRLKELMENAEMELTSLRARLADP
;
A
#
# COMPACT_ATOMS: atom_id res chain seq x y z
N MET A 1 -20.15 9.66 27.04
CA MET A 1 -18.72 9.75 26.69
C MET A 1 -18.12 11.05 27.23
N GLY A 2 -16.88 11.04 27.74
CA GLY A 2 -16.22 12.26 28.23
C GLY A 2 -15.60 13.08 27.08
N ARG A 3 -15.51 14.41 27.20
CA ARG A 3 -14.92 15.31 26.17
C ARG A 3 -13.53 14.88 25.68
N CYS A 4 -12.70 14.32 26.58
CA CYS A 4 -11.37 13.81 26.22
C CYS A 4 -11.43 12.56 25.35
N GLU A 5 -12.43 11.69 25.57
CA GLU A 5 -12.60 10.45 24.82
C GLU A 5 -13.12 10.72 23.40
N THR A 6 -14.04 11.68 23.25
CA THR A 6 -14.52 12.14 21.93
C THR A 6 -13.39 12.68 21.06
N ILE A 7 -12.47 13.48 21.63
CA ILE A 7 -11.31 14.01 20.89
C ILE A 7 -10.39 12.87 20.41
N GLU A 8 -10.15 11.85 21.23
CA GLU A 8 -9.33 10.71 20.84
C GLU A 8 -9.96 9.88 19.71
N LEU A 9 -11.29 9.69 19.74
CA LEU A 9 -12.00 9.03 18.65
C LEU A 9 -11.95 9.83 17.34
N LEU A 10 -12.13 11.16 17.40
CA LEU A 10 -12.00 12.02 16.22
C LEU A 10 -10.57 11.99 15.64
N ARG A 11 -9.54 11.97 16.49
CA ARG A 11 -8.14 11.80 16.05
C ARG A 11 -7.94 10.45 15.37
N LEU A 12 -8.52 9.39 15.91
CA LEU A 12 -8.47 8.07 15.30
C LEU A 12 -9.19 8.05 13.94
N GLU A 13 -10.33 8.72 13.82
CA GLU A 13 -11.06 8.86 12.55
C GLU A 13 -10.19 9.52 11.48
N GLY A 14 -9.56 10.64 11.82
CA GLY A 14 -8.64 11.33 10.92
C GLY A 14 -7.46 10.47 10.48
N ARG A 15 -6.93 9.60 11.36
CA ARG A 15 -5.88 8.65 11.01
C ARG A 15 -6.34 7.61 9.99
N TYR A 16 -7.54 7.04 10.17
CA TYR A 16 -8.09 6.09 9.20
C TYR A 16 -8.35 6.74 7.85
N LEU A 17 -8.94 7.95 7.82
CA LEU A 17 -9.17 8.69 6.59
C LEU A 17 -7.87 8.97 5.83
N LYS A 18 -6.84 9.45 6.55
CA LYS A 18 -5.52 9.68 5.97
C LYS A 18 -4.94 8.38 5.40
N PHE A 19 -4.97 7.31 6.18
CA PHE A 19 -4.48 6.00 5.75
C PHE A 19 -5.17 5.50 4.48
N ILE A 20 -6.51 5.60 4.40
CA ILE A 20 -7.26 5.17 3.22
C ILE A 20 -6.84 5.98 1.98
N VAL A 21 -6.75 7.31 2.09
CA VAL A 21 -6.36 8.19 0.97
C VAL A 21 -4.93 7.89 0.48
N GLU A 22 -3.98 7.70 1.40
CA GLU A 22 -2.60 7.38 1.06
C GLU A 22 -2.50 6.02 0.33
N ASN A 23 -3.17 4.99 0.83
CA ASN A 23 -3.17 3.67 0.20
C ASN A 23 -3.92 3.66 -1.15
N HIS A 24 -4.97 4.47 -1.31
CA HIS A 24 -5.64 4.62 -2.60
C HIS A 24 -4.73 5.28 -3.65
N THR A 25 -3.95 6.27 -3.22
CA THR A 25 -2.97 6.94 -4.07
C THR A 25 -1.92 5.95 -4.55
N GLU A 26 -1.35 5.15 -3.64
CA GLU A 26 -0.41 4.09 -4.00
C GLU A 26 -1.04 3.06 -4.96
N LEU A 27 -2.26 2.61 -4.68
CA LEU A 27 -2.98 1.66 -5.55
C LEU A 27 -3.12 2.20 -6.98
N ASN A 28 -3.51 3.46 -7.14
CA ASN A 28 -3.68 4.10 -8.45
C ASN A 28 -2.35 4.20 -9.21
N LEU A 29 -1.25 4.51 -8.52
CA LEU A 29 0.10 4.51 -9.11
C LEU A 29 0.46 3.11 -9.62
N LEU A 30 0.24 2.08 -8.81
CA LEU A 30 0.53 0.70 -9.19
C LEU A 30 -0.34 0.21 -10.36
N GLU A 31 -1.60 0.64 -10.43
CA GLU A 31 -2.50 0.36 -11.56
C GLU A 31 -2.04 1.03 -12.86
N HIS A 32 -1.47 2.24 -12.77
CA HIS A 32 -0.86 2.90 -13.91
C HIS A 32 0.40 2.15 -14.37
N VAL A 33 1.33 1.87 -13.45
CA VAL A 33 2.58 1.17 -13.73
C VAL A 33 2.32 -0.18 -14.41
N GLU A 34 1.33 -0.94 -13.93
CA GLU A 34 0.96 -2.23 -14.50
C GLU A 34 0.69 -2.17 -16.02
N ARG A 35 0.20 -1.02 -16.52
CA ARG A 35 -0.22 -0.78 -17.90
C ARG A 35 0.70 0.14 -18.69
N CYS A 36 1.72 0.71 -18.05
CA CYS A 36 2.62 1.70 -18.66
C CYS A 36 4.02 1.12 -18.82
N ASP A 37 4.38 0.76 -20.06
CA ASP A 37 5.70 0.18 -20.37
C ASP A 37 6.85 1.13 -20.04
N GLU A 38 6.64 2.44 -20.13
CA GLU A 38 7.65 3.45 -19.78
C GLU A 38 7.94 3.43 -18.28
N CYS A 39 6.91 3.50 -17.43
CA CYS A 39 7.07 3.39 -15.99
C CYS A 39 7.65 2.04 -15.57
N LYS A 40 7.29 0.93 -16.23
CA LYS A 40 7.91 -0.38 -15.98
C LYS A 40 9.40 -0.39 -16.31
N LYS A 41 9.82 0.27 -17.38
CA LYS A 41 11.25 0.38 -17.74
C LYS A 41 12.04 1.16 -16.71
N GLU A 42 11.48 2.25 -16.18
CA GLU A 42 12.12 3.01 -15.10
C GLU A 42 12.30 2.16 -13.84
N ILE A 43 11.25 1.45 -13.42
CA ILE A 43 11.31 0.54 -12.27
C ILE A 43 12.30 -0.58 -12.51
N LEU A 44 12.33 -1.16 -13.72
CA LEU A 44 13.30 -2.17 -14.09
C LEU A 44 14.73 -1.67 -13.92
N GLY A 45 15.03 -0.45 -14.37
CA GLY A 45 16.34 0.17 -14.18
C GLY A 45 16.72 0.31 -12.70
N ALA A 46 15.77 0.67 -11.84
CA ALA A 46 16.00 0.75 -10.39
C ALA A 46 16.19 -0.63 -9.75
N VAL A 47 15.41 -1.63 -10.15
CA VAL A 47 15.55 -3.03 -9.70
C VAL A 47 16.92 -3.58 -10.08
N GLU A 48 17.37 -3.35 -11.31
CA GLU A 48 18.68 -3.80 -11.78
C GLU A 48 19.81 -3.22 -10.91
N LYS A 49 19.72 -1.94 -10.55
CA LYS A 49 20.65 -1.24 -9.66
C LYS A 49 20.44 -1.50 -8.17
N ASN A 50 19.34 -2.18 -7.80
CA ASN A 50 18.89 -2.38 -6.43
C ASN A 50 18.72 -1.07 -5.64
N GLU A 51 18.22 -0.04 -6.32
CA GLU A 51 17.98 1.29 -5.74
C GLU A 51 16.51 1.43 -5.30
N PRO A 52 16.24 2.07 -4.15
CA PRO A 52 14.88 2.41 -3.77
C PRO A 52 14.33 3.49 -4.69
N LEU A 53 13.01 3.49 -4.89
CA LEU A 53 12.31 4.51 -5.66
C LEU A 53 11.55 5.43 -4.70
N ALA A 54 11.61 6.74 -4.94
CA ALA A 54 10.98 7.73 -4.04
C ALA A 54 9.48 7.45 -3.82
N ASP A 55 8.75 7.12 -4.88
CA ASP A 55 7.30 6.92 -4.83
C ASP A 55 6.89 5.51 -4.37
N TYR A 56 7.81 4.55 -4.36
CA TYR A 56 7.52 3.13 -4.05
C TYR A 56 8.32 2.59 -2.85
N GLY A 57 9.16 3.42 -2.24
CA GLY A 57 10.09 3.04 -1.18
C GLY A 57 10.89 1.78 -1.55
N ASN A 58 10.69 0.74 -0.74
CA ASN A 58 11.39 -0.54 -0.84
C ASN A 58 10.60 -1.62 -1.59
N LEU A 59 9.46 -1.30 -2.21
CA LEU A 59 8.57 -2.28 -2.84
C LEU A 59 9.29 -3.18 -3.86
N PHE A 60 10.21 -2.60 -4.61
CA PHE A 60 10.94 -3.27 -5.70
C PHE A 60 12.38 -3.67 -5.34
N GLN A 61 12.77 -3.57 -4.06
CA GLN A 61 14.06 -4.09 -3.63
C GLN A 61 14.11 -5.62 -3.77
N LYS A 62 15.27 -6.12 -4.21
CA LYS A 62 15.47 -7.55 -4.51
C LYS A 62 15.47 -8.42 -3.26
N GLU A 63 15.96 -7.86 -2.16
CA GLU A 63 16.09 -8.51 -0.86
C GLU A 63 15.02 -8.00 0.08
N VAL A 64 14.20 -8.92 0.59
CA VAL A 64 13.24 -8.66 1.66
C VAL A 64 13.21 -9.87 2.58
N GLU A 65 13.08 -9.63 3.87
CA GLU A 65 13.07 -10.71 4.87
C GLU A 65 11.76 -11.49 4.90
N ASP A 66 10.66 -10.85 4.50
CA ASP A 66 9.32 -11.44 4.59
C ASP A 66 9.09 -12.47 3.46
N PRO A 67 8.97 -13.77 3.78
CA PRO A 67 8.82 -14.83 2.79
C PRO A 67 7.47 -14.81 2.06
N ILE A 68 6.45 -14.11 2.57
CA ILE A 68 5.16 -13.99 1.86
C ILE A 68 5.19 -12.95 0.74
N VAL A 69 6.25 -12.15 0.68
CA VAL A 69 6.48 -11.18 -0.40
C VAL A 69 7.19 -11.89 -1.56
N PRO A 70 6.77 -11.68 -2.83
CA PRO A 70 7.44 -12.30 -3.98
C PRO A 70 8.95 -12.04 -3.99
N GLN A 71 9.79 -13.08 -4.03
CA GLN A 71 11.24 -12.90 -3.98
C GLN A 71 11.82 -12.76 -5.38
N SER A 72 12.84 -11.90 -5.55
CA SER A 72 13.48 -11.73 -6.87
C SER A 72 14.09 -13.04 -7.40
N SER A 73 14.57 -13.89 -6.50
CA SER A 73 15.13 -15.22 -6.80
C SER A 73 14.13 -16.19 -7.43
N ASP A 74 12.82 -15.97 -7.25
CA ASP A 74 11.78 -16.85 -7.78
C ASP A 74 11.55 -16.64 -9.29
N TYR A 75 12.15 -15.59 -9.87
CA TYR A 75 11.90 -15.16 -11.24
C TYR A 75 13.19 -15.11 -12.06
N LYS A 76 13.17 -15.76 -13.23
CA LYS A 76 14.24 -15.64 -14.24
C LYS A 76 14.18 -14.30 -14.98
N ASN A 77 13.00 -13.69 -15.06
CA ASN A 77 12.76 -12.43 -15.74
C ASN A 77 12.41 -11.34 -14.70
N PRO A 78 13.22 -10.26 -14.59
CA PRO A 78 12.94 -9.14 -13.70
C PRO A 78 11.57 -8.48 -13.92
N VAL A 79 11.04 -8.48 -15.15
CA VAL A 79 9.71 -7.94 -15.43
C VAL A 79 8.61 -8.76 -14.74
N ASN A 80 8.74 -10.09 -14.76
CA ASN A 80 7.78 -10.96 -14.08
C ASN A 80 7.83 -10.77 -12.54
N PHE A 81 9.02 -10.49 -12.01
CA PHE A 81 9.18 -10.12 -10.59
C PHE A 81 8.46 -8.81 -10.27
N ILE A 82 8.66 -7.77 -11.10
CA ILE A 82 8.00 -6.46 -10.95
C ILE A 82 6.46 -6.63 -10.99
N ASP A 83 5.95 -7.34 -11.99
CA ASP A 83 4.51 -7.58 -12.13
C ASP A 83 3.96 -8.34 -10.91
N SER A 84 4.69 -9.34 -10.41
CA SER A 84 4.27 -10.10 -9.23
C SER A 84 4.26 -9.25 -7.96
N ARG A 85 5.25 -8.36 -7.78
CA ARG A 85 5.29 -7.38 -6.68
C ARG A 85 4.13 -6.41 -6.73
N ILE A 86 3.83 -5.90 -7.93
CA ILE A 86 2.67 -5.03 -8.16
C ILE A 86 1.38 -5.76 -7.77
N GLN A 87 1.15 -6.98 -8.28
CA GLN A 87 -0.09 -7.73 -7.95
C GLN A 87 -0.22 -8.01 -6.47
N TRP A 88 0.87 -8.44 -5.83
CA TRP A 88 0.89 -8.70 -4.40
C TRP A 88 0.54 -7.44 -3.60
N ARG A 89 1.20 -6.32 -3.91
CA ARG A 89 0.97 -5.06 -3.18
C ARG A 89 -0.42 -4.51 -3.41
N LYS A 90 -0.95 -4.55 -4.64
CA LYS A 90 -2.32 -4.15 -4.95
C LYS A 90 -3.34 -4.95 -4.15
N ARG A 91 -3.18 -6.28 -4.05
CA ARG A 91 -4.06 -7.11 -3.22
C ARG A 91 -4.00 -6.69 -1.76
N ARG A 92 -2.78 -6.51 -1.24
CA ARG A 92 -2.59 -6.10 0.15
C ARG A 92 -3.18 -4.73 0.45
N LEU A 93 -3.02 -3.77 -0.44
CA LEU A 93 -3.62 -2.44 -0.32
C LEU A 93 -5.14 -2.49 -0.25
N LYS A 94 -5.78 -3.31 -1.11
CA LYS A 94 -7.24 -3.50 -1.09
C LYS A 94 -7.72 -4.07 0.24
N GLU A 95 -7.09 -5.15 0.72
CA GLU A 95 -7.41 -5.74 2.04
C GLU A 95 -7.23 -4.73 3.18
N LEU A 96 -6.16 -3.94 3.16
CA LEU A 96 -5.89 -2.94 4.19
C LEU A 96 -6.92 -1.82 4.19
N MET A 97 -7.34 -1.36 3.01
CA MET A 97 -8.37 -0.32 2.87
C MET A 97 -9.74 -0.83 3.29
N GLU A 98 -10.14 -2.04 2.87
CA GLU A 98 -11.40 -2.66 3.29
C GLU A 98 -11.48 -2.78 4.82
N ASN A 99 -10.41 -3.27 5.46
CA ASN A 99 -10.33 -3.33 6.92
C ASN A 99 -10.40 -1.94 7.56
N ALA A 100 -9.69 -0.96 7.01
CA ALA A 100 -9.72 0.41 7.51
C ALA A 100 -11.10 1.06 7.38
N GLU A 101 -11.84 0.80 6.30
CA GLU A 101 -13.20 1.27 6.09
C GLU A 101 -14.19 0.63 7.07
N MET A 102 -14.04 -0.67 7.37
CA MET A 102 -14.82 -1.36 8.38
C MET A 102 -14.60 -0.75 9.78
N GLU A 103 -13.34 -0.57 10.17
CA GLU A 103 -12.98 0.06 11.45
C GLU A 103 -13.46 1.51 11.54
N LEU A 104 -13.32 2.27 10.46
CA LEU A 104 -13.83 3.64 10.37
C LEU A 104 -15.36 3.70 10.54
N THR A 105 -16.09 2.74 9.95
CA THR A 105 -17.54 2.65 10.08
C THR A 105 -17.95 2.34 11.52
N SER A 106 -17.27 1.38 12.16
CA SER A 106 -17.46 1.05 13.59
C SER A 106 -17.17 2.25 14.49
N LEU A 107 -16.08 2.97 14.23
CA LEU A 107 -15.69 4.17 14.96
C LEU A 107 -16.75 5.29 14.86
N ARG A 108 -17.28 5.51 13.66
CA ARG A 108 -18.34 6.51 13.42
C ARG A 108 -19.63 6.18 14.14
N ALA A 109 -20.00 4.91 14.24
CA ALA A 109 -21.17 4.49 15.02
C ALA A 109 -21.01 4.85 16.50
N ARG A 110 -19.81 4.67 17.07
CA ARG A 110 -19.49 5.04 18.46
C ARG A 110 -19.49 6.55 18.71
N LEU A 111 -19.12 7.34 17.69
CA LEU A 111 -19.18 8.81 17.76
C LEU A 111 -20.62 9.36 17.65
N ALA A 112 -21.50 8.61 16.99
CA ALA A 112 -22.91 8.99 16.79
C ALA A 112 -23.80 8.69 18.00
N ASP A 113 -23.36 7.82 18.92
CA ASP A 113 -24.03 7.48 20.19
C ASP A 113 -23.20 7.95 21.40
N PRO A 114 -23.23 9.26 21.73
CA PRO A 114 -22.32 9.90 22.69
C PRO A 114 -22.60 9.60 24.16
#